data_AF-A0A1X7ILX2-F1
#
_entry.id   AF-A0A1X7ILX2-F1
#
_cell.length_a   1.000
_cell.length_b   1.000
_cell.length_c   1.000
_cell.angle_alpha   90.00
_cell.angle_beta   90.00
_cell.angle_gamma   90.00
#
_symmetry.space_group_name_H-M   'P 1'
#
loop_
_entity.id
_entity.type
_entity.pdbx_description
1 polymer ?
#
loop_
_entity_poly.entity_id
_entity_poly.type
_entity_poly.pdbx_seq_one_letter_code
_entity_poly.pdbx_strand_id
1 'polypeptide(L)'
;MLMEYRFVPPKELDSRLGVCLATIFVQKWLQTEPTFNLTRIRANSETVDDPNGISKGNKTLIFFDLPILFRLDVTSGFTLLGGTEFNKLINDNNHLLNNGEKAFNRGSRLGYSFGLELGKFYFRYRGVERKTNVYRNWNATIQQYQFGIKWDFF
;
A
#
# COMPACT_ATOMS: atom_id res chain seq x y z
N MET A 1 11.31 -19.53 1.27
CA MET A 1 10.47 -18.40 1.76
C MET A 1 11.15 -17.11 1.36
N LEU A 2 10.48 -16.17 0.68
CA LEU A 2 11.12 -14.98 0.14
C LEU A 2 10.79 -13.76 1.00
N MET A 3 11.82 -13.09 1.54
CA MET A 3 11.68 -11.87 2.34
C MET A 3 12.07 -10.67 1.48
N GLU A 4 11.17 -9.70 1.36
CA GLU A 4 11.32 -8.52 0.48
C GLU A 4 11.47 -7.26 1.33
N TYR A 5 12.57 -6.52 1.16
CA TYR A 5 12.68 -5.16 1.68
C TYR A 5 12.20 -4.19 0.60
N ARG A 6 11.20 -3.37 0.94
CA ARG A 6 10.53 -2.50 -0.01
C ARG A 6 10.72 -1.04 0.38
N PHE A 7 11.40 -0.28 -0.47
CA PHE A 7 11.50 1.16 -0.33
C PHE A 7 10.36 1.83 -1.13
N VAL A 8 9.57 2.66 -0.46
CA VAL A 8 8.46 3.40 -1.07
C VAL A 8 8.79 4.91 -1.02
N PRO A 9 9.26 5.51 -2.12
CA PRO A 9 9.56 6.95 -2.13
C PRO A 9 8.26 7.76 -1.98
N PRO A 10 8.23 8.79 -1.13
CA PRO A 10 7.07 9.67 -0.96
C PRO A 10 6.94 10.59 -2.18
N LYS A 11 5.73 10.73 -2.74
CA LYS A 11 5.50 11.59 -3.92
C LYS A 11 5.08 13.03 -3.60
N GLU A 12 4.61 13.36 -2.38
CA GLU A 12 4.58 14.73 -1.82
C GLU A 12 3.93 14.78 -0.42
N LEU A 13 4.53 15.61 0.45
CA LEU A 13 4.02 16.22 1.71
C LEU A 13 3.20 15.38 2.72
N ASP A 14 3.63 14.17 3.03
CA ASP A 14 3.65 13.68 4.42
C ASP A 14 4.60 12.48 4.46
N SER A 15 5.61 12.50 5.32
CA SER A 15 6.64 11.48 5.37
C SER A 15 6.06 10.15 5.89
N ARG A 16 5.57 9.32 4.96
CA ARG A 16 5.08 7.97 5.25
C ARG A 16 6.27 7.03 5.42
N LEU A 17 6.76 6.89 6.64
CA LEU A 17 7.60 5.75 6.99
C LEU A 17 6.69 4.53 7.18
N GLY A 18 6.91 3.49 6.40
CA GLY A 18 6.14 2.26 6.45
C GLY A 18 7.02 1.04 6.60
N VAL A 19 6.59 0.10 7.44
CA VAL A 19 7.17 -1.24 7.50
C VAL A 19 6.17 -2.20 6.87
N CYS A 20 6.69 -3.09 6.05
CA CYS A 20 5.95 -4.05 5.23
C CYS A 20 6.46 -5.46 5.57
N LEU A 21 5.55 -6.35 5.95
CA LEU A 21 5.81 -7.79 6.02
C LEU A 21 5.03 -8.46 4.90
N ALA A 22 5.72 -9.13 3.99
CA ALA A 22 5.14 -9.81 2.84
C ALA A 22 5.57 -11.27 2.80
N THR A 23 4.62 -12.14 2.47
CA THR A 23 4.89 -13.54 2.13
C THR A 23 4.52 -13.76 0.68
N ILE A 24 5.45 -14.29 -0.13
CA ILE A 24 5.23 -14.50 -1.56
C ILE A 24 4.93 -15.98 -1.82
N PHE A 25 3.80 -16.25 -2.45
CA PHE A 25 3.44 -17.56 -2.99
C PHE A 25 3.46 -17.50 -4.50
N VAL A 26 4.20 -18.40 -5.14
CA VAL A 26 4.30 -18.49 -6.60
C VAL A 26 3.85 -19.88 -7.03
N GLN A 27 2.89 -19.94 -7.95
CA GLN A 27 2.44 -21.17 -8.57
C GLN A 27 2.31 -20.97 -10.09
N LYS A 28 3.29 -21.45 -10.84
CA LYS A 28 3.39 -21.31 -12.30
C LYS A 28 3.21 -19.86 -12.75
N TRP A 29 2.03 -19.53 -13.27
CA TRP A 29 1.67 -18.22 -13.83
C TRP A 29 1.00 -17.29 -12.81
N LEU A 30 0.79 -17.73 -11.57
CA LEU A 30 0.11 -16.95 -10.53
C LEU A 30 1.04 -16.67 -9.36
N GLN A 31 1.02 -15.44 -8.87
CA GLN A 31 1.78 -14.99 -7.71
C GLN A 31 0.87 -14.20 -6.77
N THR A 32 0.83 -14.58 -5.50
CA THR A 32 0.05 -13.87 -4.48
C THR A 32 0.94 -13.43 -3.34
N GLU A 33 0.72 -12.22 -2.83
CA GLU A 33 1.62 -11.59 -1.87
C GLU A 33 0.89 -10.93 -0.70
N PRO A 34 0.23 -11.71 0.18
CA PRO A 34 -0.37 -11.16 1.38
C PRO A 34 0.65 -10.35 2.17
N THR A 35 0.27 -9.12 2.48
CA THR A 35 1.16 -8.11 3.05
C THR A 35 0.46 -7.34 4.16
N PHE A 36 1.15 -7.12 5.28
CA PHE A 36 0.72 -6.18 6.32
C PHE A 36 1.59 -4.93 6.30
N ASN A 37 0.94 -3.78 6.14
CA ASN A 37 1.58 -2.48 6.01
C ASN A 37 1.19 -1.56 7.16
N LEU A 38 2.17 -1.18 7.98
CA LEU A 38 2.00 -0.16 9.01
C LEU A 38 2.49 1.17 8.47
N THR A 39 1.60 2.14 8.35
CA THR A 39 1.92 3.50 7.87
C THR A 39 1.61 4.51 8.98
N ARG A 40 2.57 5.41 9.27
CA ARG A 40 2.29 6.59 10.10
C ARG A 40 1.97 7.79 9.22
N ILE A 41 0.96 8.55 9.63
CA ILE A 41 0.58 9.85 9.06
C ILE A 41 0.57 10.90 10.15
N ARG A 42 0.85 12.15 9.80
CA ARG A 42 0.82 13.28 10.73
C ARG A 42 -0.32 14.22 10.34
N ALA A 43 -1.34 14.29 11.19
CA ALA A 43 -2.40 15.27 11.03
C ALA A 43 -1.90 16.65 11.47
N ASN A 44 -1.88 17.60 10.54
CA ASN A 44 -1.49 19.00 10.79
C ASN A 44 -2.61 19.77 11.51
N SER A 45 -2.24 20.88 12.15
CA SER A 45 -3.17 21.72 12.91
C SER A 45 -4.23 22.43 12.06
N GLU A 46 -4.02 22.55 10.75
CA GLU A 46 -4.91 23.28 9.84
C GLU A 46 -6.27 22.59 9.64
N THR A 47 -6.38 21.30 9.92
CA THR A 47 -7.64 20.54 9.82
C THR A 47 -8.35 20.40 11.17
N VAL A 48 -7.84 20.96 12.26
CA VAL A 48 -8.39 20.71 13.60
C VAL A 48 -9.73 21.41 13.82
N ASP A 49 -9.96 22.55 13.15
CA ASP A 49 -11.19 23.33 13.29
C ASP A 49 -12.25 22.96 12.24
N ASP A 50 -11.93 22.06 11.30
CA ASP A 50 -12.87 21.59 10.27
C ASP A 50 -13.72 20.43 10.82
N PRO A 51 -15.05 20.44 10.67
CA PRO A 51 -15.92 19.32 11.06
C PRO A 51 -15.52 17.98 10.44
N ASN A 52 -14.97 18.01 9.23
CA ASN A 52 -14.47 16.85 8.47
C ASN A 52 -12.95 16.67 8.59
N GLY A 53 -12.34 17.31 9.58
CA GLY A 53 -10.93 17.17 9.93
C GLY A 53 -10.66 16.08 10.95
N ILE A 54 -9.37 15.73 11.11
CA ILE A 54 -8.89 14.76 12.10
C ILE A 54 -8.07 15.51 13.16
N SER A 55 -8.21 15.10 14.42
CA SER A 55 -7.41 15.63 15.54
C SER A 55 -5.91 15.57 15.28
N LYS A 56 -5.21 16.65 15.62
CA LYS A 56 -3.75 16.80 15.47
C LYS A 56 -3.00 15.61 16.09
N GLY A 57 -1.88 15.25 15.48
CA GLY A 57 -0.93 14.29 16.02
C GLY A 57 -0.65 13.11 15.09
N ASN A 58 0.14 12.18 15.59
CA ASN A 58 0.57 11.01 14.82
C ASN A 58 -0.54 9.97 14.84
N LYS A 59 -1.01 9.56 13.67
CA LYS A 59 -1.95 8.46 13.52
C LYS A 59 -1.25 7.29 12.83
N THR A 60 -1.49 6.09 13.35
CA THR A 60 -1.02 4.85 12.74
C THR A 60 -2.17 4.20 11.98
N LEU A 61 -1.92 3.85 10.73
CA LEU A 61 -2.83 3.10 9.87
C LEU A 61 -2.23 1.73 9.57
N ILE A 62 -3.03 0.68 9.71
CA ILE A 62 -2.62 -0.70 9.45
C ILE A 62 -3.45 -1.20 8.27
N PHE A 63 -2.77 -1.54 7.19
CA PHE A 63 -3.36 -2.06 5.98
C PHE A 63 -3.02 -3.54 5.80
N PHE A 64 -4.00 -4.29 5.32
CA PHE A 64 -3.78 -5.59 4.71
C PHE A 64 -3.87 -5.43 3.20
N ASP A 65 -2.84 -5.85 2.49
CA ASP A 65 -2.80 -5.89 1.03
C ASP A 65 -2.69 -7.33 0.55
N LEU A 66 -3.43 -7.66 -0.51
CA LEU A 66 -3.35 -8.93 -1.20
C LEU A 66 -3.29 -8.66 -2.71
N PRO A 67 -2.08 -8.49 -3.28
CA PRO A 67 -1.85 -8.55 -4.71
C PRO A 67 -2.06 -9.98 -5.21
N ILE A 68 -2.82 -10.11 -6.29
CA ILE A 68 -2.97 -11.33 -7.09
C ILE A 68 -2.44 -10.98 -8.48
N LEU A 69 -1.26 -11.51 -8.80
CA LEU A 69 -0.45 -11.13 -9.95
C LEU A 69 -0.33 -12.31 -10.90
N PHE A 70 -0.62 -12.07 -12.17
CA PHE A 70 -0.20 -12.93 -13.26
C PHE A 70 1.28 -12.73 -13.52
N ARG A 71 1.99 -13.83 -13.68
CA ARG A 71 3.42 -13.93 -13.89
C ARG A 71 3.68 -14.48 -15.29
N LEU A 72 4.47 -13.76 -16.07
CA LEU A 72 4.95 -14.18 -17.37
C LEU A 72 6.48 -14.18 -17.36
N ASP A 73 7.07 -15.37 -17.31
CA ASP A 73 8.51 -15.55 -17.45
C ASP A 73 8.87 -15.45 -18.95
N VAL A 74 9.45 -14.31 -19.34
CA VAL A 74 9.84 -14.03 -20.73
C VAL A 74 11.20 -14.67 -21.02
N THR A 75 12.14 -14.58 -20.06
CA THR A 75 13.42 -15.30 -20.07
C THR A 75 13.76 -15.79 -18.67
N SER A 76 14.81 -16.60 -18.51
CA SER A 76 15.26 -17.11 -17.21
C SER A 76 15.62 -16.03 -16.18
N GLY A 77 15.86 -14.79 -16.62
CA GLY A 77 16.17 -13.65 -15.76
C GLY A 77 15.20 -12.49 -15.90
N PHE A 78 14.13 -12.61 -16.69
CA PHE A 78 13.18 -11.53 -16.93
C PHE A 78 11.74 -12.02 -16.81
N THR A 79 11.02 -11.41 -15.88
CA THR A 79 9.64 -11.76 -15.58
C THR A 79 8.80 -10.50 -15.57
N LEU A 80 7.63 -10.56 -16.19
CA LEU A 80 6.59 -9.54 -16.10
C LEU A 80 5.53 -9.97 -15.10
N LEU A 81 5.06 -9.01 -14.31
CA LEU A 81 3.99 -9.17 -13.34
C LEU A 81 2.87 -8.18 -13.63
N GLY A 82 1.64 -8.63 -13.57
CA GLY A 82 0.48 -7.75 -13.72
C GLY A 82 -0.75 -8.34 -13.05
N GLY A 83 -1.53 -7.52 -12.37
CA GLY A 83 -2.76 -8.02 -11.77
C GLY A 83 -3.49 -7.03 -10.88
N THR A 84 -4.37 -7.58 -10.06
CA THR A 84 -5.24 -6.81 -9.16
C THR A 84 -4.68 -6.81 -7.75
N GLU A 85 -4.98 -5.77 -6.99
CA GLU A 85 -4.58 -5.65 -5.60
C GLU A 85 -5.78 -5.36 -4.71
N PHE A 86 -6.00 -6.21 -3.72
CA PHE A 86 -6.99 -5.95 -2.68
C PHE A 86 -6.32 -5.21 -1.52
N ASN A 87 -6.83 -4.05 -1.15
CA ASN A 87 -6.36 -3.26 -0.01
C ASN A 87 -7.49 -3.09 1.01
N LYS A 88 -7.21 -3.35 2.28
CA LYS A 88 -8.16 -3.14 3.37
C LYS A 88 -7.48 -2.46 4.56
N LEU A 89 -8.07 -1.36 5.03
CA LEU A 89 -7.69 -0.76 6.31
C LEU A 89 -8.28 -1.59 7.45
N ILE A 90 -7.42 -2.05 8.36
CA ILE A 90 -7.82 -2.95 9.46
C ILE A 90 -8.27 -2.16 10.69
N ASN A 91 -7.62 -1.02 10.96
CA ASN A 91 -7.83 -0.22 12.17
C ASN A 91 -8.64 1.06 11.88
N ASP A 92 -9.63 0.96 11.00
CA ASP A 92 -10.47 2.07 10.53
C ASP A 92 -11.27 2.76 11.64
N ASN A 93 -11.53 2.07 12.76
CA ASN A 93 -12.36 2.58 13.86
C ASN A 93 -11.57 3.39 14.89
N ASN A 94 -10.25 3.42 14.75
CA ASN A 94 -9.39 4.03 15.77
C ASN A 94 -9.24 5.55 15.55
N HIS A 95 -9.76 6.07 14.44
CA HIS A 95 -9.64 7.49 14.09
C HIS A 95 -11.00 8.02 13.65
N LEU A 96 -11.55 8.92 14.47
CA LEU A 96 -12.78 9.64 14.18
C LEU A 96 -12.45 11.04 13.63
N LEU A 97 -13.36 11.55 12.81
CA LEU A 97 -13.43 12.96 12.44
C LEU A 97 -13.90 13.78 13.65
N ASN A 98 -13.71 15.09 13.59
CA ASN A 98 -14.18 16.00 14.62
C ASN A 98 -15.71 15.96 14.82
N ASN A 99 -16.47 15.63 13.77
CA ASN A 99 -17.93 15.40 13.84
C ASN A 99 -18.33 14.03 14.45
N GLY A 100 -17.37 13.21 14.88
CA GLY A 100 -17.62 11.88 15.46
C GLY A 100 -17.82 10.75 14.44
N GLU A 101 -17.82 11.04 13.14
CA GLU A 101 -17.87 10.02 12.09
C GLU A 101 -16.50 9.36 11.88
N LYS A 102 -16.46 8.25 11.13
CA LYS A 102 -15.20 7.56 10.83
C LYS A 102 -14.37 8.36 9.84
N ALA A 103 -13.14 8.65 10.20
CA ALA A 103 -12.21 9.39 9.33
C ALA A 103 -11.79 8.58 8.09
N PHE A 104 -11.78 7.25 8.21
CA PHE A 104 -11.40 6.35 7.13
C PHE A 104 -12.53 5.37 6.86
N ASN A 105 -12.98 5.31 5.60
CA ASN A 105 -14.07 4.41 5.21
C ASN A 105 -13.67 2.94 5.33
N ARG A 106 -14.53 2.15 5.99
CA ARG A 106 -14.53 0.68 5.94
C ARG A 106 -14.81 0.24 4.50
N GLY A 107 -13.91 -0.55 3.95
CA GLY A 107 -14.12 -1.15 2.63
C GLY A 107 -12.87 -1.84 2.11
N SER A 108 -13.07 -2.99 1.48
CA SER A 108 -12.07 -3.58 0.60
C SER A 108 -12.00 -2.72 -0.65
N ARG A 109 -10.79 -2.33 -1.04
CA ARG A 109 -10.51 -1.54 -2.23
C ARG A 109 -9.79 -2.41 -3.23
N LEU A 110 -10.11 -2.21 -4.50
CA LEU A 110 -9.48 -2.90 -5.60
C LEU A 110 -8.58 -1.89 -6.32
N GLY A 111 -7.34 -2.29 -6.53
CA GLY A 111 -6.36 -1.57 -7.29
C GLY A 111 -5.70 -2.48 -8.31
N TYR A 112 -4.67 -1.96 -8.95
CA TYR A 112 -3.89 -2.69 -9.94
C TYR A 112 -2.40 -2.56 -9.63
N SER A 113 -1.66 -3.57 -10.03
CA SER A 113 -0.21 -3.63 -9.89
C SER A 113 0.42 -4.14 -11.17
N PHE A 114 1.50 -3.49 -11.59
CA PHE A 114 2.35 -3.91 -12.70
C PHE A 114 3.79 -3.90 -12.25
N GLY A 115 4.56 -4.90 -12.62
CA GLY A 115 5.94 -5.00 -12.22
C GLY A 115 6.76 -5.82 -13.17
N LEU A 116 8.07 -5.80 -12.92
CA LEU A 116 9.04 -6.60 -13.62
C LEU A 116 10.12 -7.05 -12.67
N GLU A 117 10.66 -8.24 -12.93
CA GLU A 117 11.77 -8.83 -12.20
C GLU A 117 12.92 -9.03 -13.17
N LEU A 118 14.11 -8.59 -12.78
CA LEU A 118 15.37 -8.71 -13.52
C LEU A 118 16.39 -9.42 -12.62
N GLY A 119 16.45 -10.74 -12.75
CA GLY A 119 17.22 -11.61 -11.85
C GLY A 119 16.76 -11.45 -10.40
N LYS A 120 17.60 -10.82 -9.57
CA LYS A 120 17.29 -10.54 -8.15
C LYS A 120 16.60 -9.20 -7.94
N PHE A 121 16.64 -8.29 -8.91
CA PHE A 121 16.02 -6.97 -8.77
C PHE A 121 14.56 -7.04 -9.16
N TYR A 122 13.72 -6.26 -8.49
CA TYR A 122 12.35 -6.06 -8.95
C TYR A 122 11.99 -4.60 -8.92
N PHE A 123 11.11 -4.25 -9.84
CA PHE A 123 10.41 -2.98 -9.88
C PHE A 123 8.91 -3.24 -9.94
N ARG A 124 8.15 -2.43 -9.22
CA ARG A 124 6.69 -2.50 -9.24
C ARG A 124 6.06 -1.12 -9.13
N TYR A 125 5.05 -0.92 -9.94
CA TYR A 125 4.11 0.17 -9.83
C TYR A 125 2.77 -0.34 -9.33
N ARG A 126 2.17 0.37 -8.38
CA ARG A 126 0.83 0.07 -7.88
C ARG A 126 -0.05 1.32 -7.85
N GLY A 127 -1.30 1.12 -8.26
CA GLY A 127 -2.36 2.10 -8.25
C GLY A 127 -3.53 1.60 -7.41
N VAL A 128 -3.90 2.32 -6.34
CA VAL A 128 -5.07 1.98 -5.52
C VAL A 128 -5.89 3.23 -5.24
N GLU A 129 -7.17 3.21 -5.61
CA GLU A 129 -8.10 4.29 -5.29
C GLU A 129 -8.63 4.14 -3.85
N ARG A 130 -8.33 5.13 -3.01
CA ARG A 130 -8.83 5.26 -1.63
C ARG A 130 -9.93 6.31 -1.55
N LYS A 131 -11.18 5.88 -1.43
CA LYS A 131 -12.26 6.77 -0.98
C LYS A 131 -12.04 7.15 0.49
N THR A 132 -11.98 8.44 0.81
CA THR A 132 -11.98 8.99 2.18
C THR A 132 -13.02 10.09 2.27
N ASN A 133 -13.54 10.35 3.48
CA ASN A 133 -14.48 11.43 3.74
C ASN A 133 -13.79 12.71 4.28
N VAL A 134 -12.45 12.74 4.27
CA VAL A 134 -11.66 13.87 4.78
C VAL A 134 -11.69 15.02 3.78
N TYR A 135 -11.99 16.23 4.24
CA TYR A 135 -12.06 17.43 3.40
C TYR A 135 -10.71 17.76 2.72
N ARG A 136 -10.75 18.28 1.48
CA ARG A 136 -9.56 18.56 0.62
C ARG A 136 -8.64 17.37 0.38
N ASN A 137 -9.19 16.19 0.09
CA ASN A 137 -8.37 15.02 -0.20
C ASN A 137 -8.02 14.86 -1.70
N TRP A 138 -7.08 15.69 -2.19
CA TRP A 138 -6.51 15.55 -3.55
C TRP A 138 -5.67 14.25 -3.72
N ASN A 139 -5.41 13.53 -2.61
CA ASN A 139 -4.52 12.35 -2.54
C ASN A 139 -5.27 11.04 -2.22
N ALA A 140 -6.51 10.93 -2.71
CA ALA A 140 -7.30 9.70 -2.66
C ALA A 140 -6.66 8.55 -3.46
N THR A 141 -5.76 8.81 -4.40
CA THR A 141 -5.13 7.75 -5.20
C THR A 141 -3.72 7.45 -4.69
N ILE A 142 -3.48 6.22 -4.23
CA ILE A 142 -2.12 5.74 -4.04
C ILE A 142 -1.54 5.44 -5.41
N GLN A 143 -0.49 6.17 -5.79
CA GLN A 143 0.39 5.78 -6.88
C GLN A 143 1.78 5.59 -6.28
N GLN A 144 2.23 4.34 -6.18
CA GLN A 144 3.51 4.01 -5.55
C GLN A 144 4.40 3.26 -6.51
N TYR A 145 5.64 3.71 -6.59
CA TYR A 145 6.75 2.98 -7.17
C TYR A 145 7.45 2.20 -6.05
N GLN A 146 7.86 0.99 -6.35
CA GLN A 146 8.50 0.08 -5.42
C GLN A 146 9.72 -0.51 -6.12
N PHE A 147 10.83 -0.52 -5.39
CA PHE A 147 12.07 -1.12 -5.82
C PHE A 147 12.58 -2.00 -4.69
N GLY A 148 13.19 -3.12 -5.05
CA GLY A 148 13.89 -3.93 -4.08
C GLY A 148 14.64 -5.10 -4.70
N ILE A 149 15.18 -5.91 -3.80
CA ILE A 149 16.02 -7.06 -4.14
C ILE A 149 15.43 -8.30 -3.48
N LYS A 150 15.32 -9.38 -4.25
CA LYS A 150 14.85 -10.69 -3.83
C LYS A 150 16.03 -11.61 -3.53
N TRP A 151 15.87 -12.37 -2.47
CA TRP A 151 16.84 -13.36 -2.02
C TRP A 151 16.10 -14.60 -1.57
N ASP A 152 16.47 -15.75 -2.13
CA ASP A 152 15.98 -17.04 -1.67
C ASP A 152 16.79 -17.43 -0.42
N PHE A 153 16.13 -17.49 0.73
CA PHE A 153 16.67 -18.16 1.91
C PHE A 153 16.09 -19.58 1.92
N PHE A 154 16.99 -20.55 1.73
CA PHE A 154 16.86 -22.01 1.86
C PHE A 154 15.53 -22.65 1.44
#